data_AF-A0A314YZD6-F1
#
_entry.id   AF-A0A314YZD6-F1
#
_cell.length_a   1.000
_cell.length_b   1.000
_cell.length_c   1.000
_cell.angle_alpha   90.00
_cell.angle_beta   90.00
_cell.angle_gamma   90.00
#
_symmetry.space_group_name_H-M   'P 1'
#
loop_
_entity.id
_entity.type
_entity.pdbx_description
1 polymer ?
#
loop_
_entity_poly.entity_id
_entity_poly.type
_entity_poly.pdbx_seq_one_letter_code
_entity_poly.pdbx_strand_id
1 'polypeptide(L)'
;MARPLTSEGDEEVVGSKGVIKRVEFVRLIAKALYSLGYKKSGAHLEEESGIPLHSSVVTLFMQQILDGNWDGSVDTLKKIGLSDENITKSASFMILEQKFLNF
;
A
#
# COMPACT_ATOMS: atom_id res chain seq x y z
N MET A 1 31.20 -13.35 31.00
CA MET A 1 30.97 -12.92 29.60
C MET A 1 29.52 -12.49 29.49
N ALA A 2 29.27 -11.21 29.23
CA ALA A 2 27.90 -10.69 29.13
C ALA A 2 27.27 -11.15 27.82
N ARG A 3 26.09 -11.78 27.90
CA ARG A 3 25.25 -12.10 26.75
C ARG A 3 24.85 -10.79 26.06
N PRO A 4 24.92 -10.66 24.72
CA PRO A 4 24.31 -9.51 24.06
C PRO A 4 22.80 -9.60 24.30
N LEU A 5 22.22 -8.55 24.88
CA LEU A 5 20.78 -8.37 24.90
C LEU A 5 20.37 -8.24 23.43
N THR A 6 19.55 -9.17 22.95
CA THR A 6 18.86 -9.01 21.67
C THR A 6 18.03 -7.75 21.78
N SER A 7 18.47 -6.70 21.10
CA SER A 7 17.70 -5.48 20.92
C SER A 7 16.44 -5.85 20.14
N GLU A 8 15.32 -6.01 20.83
CA GLU A 8 13.99 -6.17 20.22
C GLU A 8 13.57 -4.93 19.37
N GLY A 9 14.46 -3.93 19.22
CA GLY A 9 14.29 -2.77 18.35
C GLY A 9 15.09 -2.81 17.03
N ASP A 10 15.90 -3.85 16.76
CA ASP A 10 16.74 -3.94 15.55
C ASP A 10 15.99 -4.36 14.27
N GLU A 11 14.69 -4.68 14.34
CA GLU A 11 13.92 -5.14 13.17
C GLU A 11 13.45 -4.03 12.23
N GLU A 12 13.59 -2.75 12.61
CA GLU A 12 13.07 -1.64 11.80
C GLU A 12 13.97 -1.31 10.59
N VAL A 13 15.25 -1.68 10.66
CA VAL A 13 16.26 -1.39 9.64
C VAL A 13 17.05 -2.63 9.21
N VAL A 14 17.49 -2.67 7.95
CA VAL A 14 18.26 -3.77 7.35
C VAL A 14 19.58 -3.30 6.74
N GLY A 15 20.46 -4.27 6.49
CA GLY A 15 21.77 -4.06 5.87
C GLY A 15 22.88 -3.72 6.87
N SER A 16 24.14 -3.89 6.46
CA SER A 16 25.32 -3.75 7.33
C SER A 16 25.53 -2.36 7.92
N LYS A 17 24.91 -1.33 7.32
CA LYS A 17 24.93 0.06 7.81
C LYS A 17 23.71 0.43 8.66
N GLY A 18 22.67 -0.41 8.71
CA GLY A 18 21.45 -0.15 9.49
C GLY A 18 20.65 1.09 9.06
N VAL A 19 20.72 1.49 7.78
CA VAL A 19 20.07 2.73 7.28
C VAL A 19 18.83 2.46 6.42
N ILE A 20 18.59 1.22 6.04
CA ILE A 20 17.51 0.87 5.12
C ILE A 20 16.28 0.48 5.94
N LYS A 21 15.19 1.24 5.83
CA LYS A 21 13.93 0.88 6.50
C LYS A 21 13.39 -0.45 5.96
N ARG A 22 13.21 -1.45 6.82
CA ARG A 22 12.75 -2.79 6.45
C ARG A 22 11.42 -2.75 5.70
N VAL A 23 10.45 -2.00 6.22
CA VAL A 23 9.09 -1.87 5.65
C VAL A 23 9.13 -1.38 4.20
N GLU A 24 9.84 -0.28 3.97
CA GLU A 24 9.92 0.32 2.63
C GLU A 24 10.73 -0.55 1.67
N PHE A 25 11.76 -1.23 2.16
CA PHE A 25 12.52 -2.18 1.36
C PHE A 25 11.66 -3.36 0.88
N VAL A 26 10.89 -3.97 1.78
CA VAL A 26 9.96 -5.05 1.43
C VAL A 26 8.90 -4.57 0.44
N ARG A 27 8.30 -3.38 0.66
CA ARG A 27 7.33 -2.80 -0.28
C ARG A 27 7.89 -2.56 -1.67
N LEU A 28 9.15 -2.12 -1.79
CA LEU A 28 9.81 -1.94 -3.08
C LEU A 28 9.99 -3.28 -3.82
N ILE A 29 10.38 -4.33 -3.11
CA ILE A 29 10.48 -5.68 -3.68
C ILE A 29 9.10 -6.18 -4.11
N ALA A 30 8.08 -6.09 -3.24
CA ALA A 30 6.72 -6.49 -3.55
C ALA A 30 6.20 -5.76 -4.79
N LYS A 31 6.41 -4.44 -4.88
CA LYS A 31 6.04 -3.63 -6.05
C LYS A 31 6.73 -4.12 -7.33
N ALA A 32 8.01 -4.47 -7.26
CA ALA A 32 8.74 -5.00 -8.40
C ALA A 32 8.19 -6.37 -8.85
N LEU A 33 7.91 -7.27 -7.90
CA LEU A 33 7.32 -8.57 -8.17
C LEU A 33 5.97 -8.44 -8.88
N TYR A 34 5.07 -7.60 -8.38
CA TYR A 34 3.77 -7.35 -9.02
C TYR A 34 3.91 -6.72 -10.42
N SER A 35 4.81 -5.74 -10.57
CA SER A 35 5.06 -5.07 -11.86
C SER A 35 5.57 -6.03 -12.94
N LEU A 36 6.30 -7.08 -12.55
CA LEU A 36 6.81 -8.13 -13.44
C LEU A 36 5.81 -9.29 -13.64
N GLY A 37 4.64 -9.25 -13.00
CA GLY A 37 3.62 -10.30 -13.10
C GLY A 37 3.83 -11.48 -12.14
N TYR A 38 4.81 -11.43 -11.24
CA TYR A 38 5.07 -12.47 -10.23
C TYR A 38 4.10 -12.37 -9.04
N LYS A 39 2.80 -12.41 -9.32
CA LYS A 39 1.73 -12.20 -8.32
C LYS A 39 1.83 -13.14 -7.12
N LYS A 40 2.14 -14.43 -7.35
CA LYS A 40 2.28 -15.42 -6.27
C LYS A 40 3.45 -15.10 -5.34
N SER A 41 4.60 -14.76 -5.90
CA SER A 41 5.79 -14.36 -5.12
C SER A 41 5.55 -13.07 -4.34
N GLY A 42 4.84 -12.09 -4.95
CA GLY A 42 4.44 -10.87 -4.26
C GLY A 42 3.56 -11.16 -3.04
N ALA A 43 2.51 -11.97 -3.23
CA ALA A 43 1.61 -12.36 -2.14
C ALA A 43 2.32 -13.12 -1.02
N HIS A 44 3.19 -14.09 -1.35
CA HIS A 44 3.97 -14.82 -0.35
C HIS A 44 4.95 -13.90 0.41
N LEU A 45 5.59 -12.95 -0.27
CA LEU A 45 6.45 -11.97 0.41
C LEU A 45 5.64 -11.12 1.40
N GLU A 46 4.46 -10.63 1.03
CA GLU A 46 3.59 -9.87 1.93
C GLU A 46 3.16 -10.71 3.14
N GLU A 47 2.76 -11.96 2.92
CA GLU A 47 2.34 -12.92 3.94
C GLU A 47 3.48 -13.24 4.93
N GLU A 48 4.64 -13.66 4.43
CA GLU A 48 5.78 -14.06 5.25
C GLU A 48 6.42 -12.87 5.99
N SER A 49 6.44 -11.69 5.38
CA SER A 49 7.04 -10.50 5.99
C SER A 49 6.12 -9.76 6.96
N GLY A 50 4.81 -10.01 6.88
CA GLY A 50 3.76 -9.23 7.55
C GLY A 50 3.62 -7.79 7.05
N ILE A 51 4.24 -7.45 5.91
CA ILE A 51 4.27 -6.09 5.37
C ILE A 51 3.46 -6.04 4.07
N PRO A 52 2.24 -5.48 4.09
CA PRO A 52 1.47 -5.32 2.87
C PRO A 52 2.01 -4.18 2.01
N LEU A 53 1.88 -4.34 0.68
CA LEU A 53 2.22 -3.33 -0.31
C LEU A 53 1.34 -2.08 -0.18
N HIS A 54 0.04 -2.29 0.09
CA HIS A 54 -0.94 -1.23 0.25
C HIS A 54 -1.49 -1.21 1.68
N SER A 55 -1.81 -0.02 2.18
CA SER A 55 -2.55 0.11 3.43
C SER A 55 -3.98 -0.40 3.24
N SER A 56 -4.64 -0.80 4.34
CA SER A 56 -6.02 -1.29 4.31
C SER A 56 -7.00 -0.31 3.65
N VAL A 57 -6.82 0.99 3.88
CA VAL A 57 -7.65 2.03 3.24
C VAL A 57 -7.46 2.09 1.73
N VAL A 58 -6.24 1.89 1.23
CA VAL A 58 -5.95 1.86 -0.21
C VAL A 58 -6.50 0.57 -0.83
N THR A 59 -6.35 -0.57 -0.17
CA THR A 59 -6.93 -1.84 -0.62
C THR A 59 -8.45 -1.76 -0.71
N LEU A 60 -9.11 -1.18 0.30
CA LEU A 60 -10.55 -0.94 0.29
C LEU A 60 -10.96 -0.03 -0.86
N PHE A 61 -10.23 1.08 -1.07
CA PHE A 61 -10.49 2.00 -2.17
C PHE A 61 -10.43 1.30 -3.53
N MET A 62 -9.37 0.51 -3.77
CA MET A 62 -9.21 -0.25 -5.01
C MET A 62 -10.37 -1.24 -5.21
N GLN A 63 -10.78 -1.95 -4.17
CA GLN A 63 -11.89 -2.89 -4.24
C GLN A 63 -13.22 -2.17 -4.55
N GLN A 64 -13.52 -1.04 -3.90
CA GLN A 64 -14.72 -0.26 -4.18
C GLN A 64 -14.81 0.22 -5.63
N ILE A 65 -13.67 0.59 -6.23
CA ILE A 65 -13.60 0.94 -7.66
C ILE A 65 -13.94 -0.26 -8.54
N LEU A 66 -13.37 -1.43 -8.25
CA LEU A 66 -13.62 -2.66 -9.02
C LEU A 66 -15.07 -3.15 -8.88
N ASP A 67 -15.65 -3.00 -7.69
CA ASP A 67 -17.03 -3.39 -7.38
C ASP A 67 -18.07 -2.38 -7.89
N GLY A 68 -17.64 -1.26 -8.49
CA GLY A 68 -18.53 -0.18 -8.95
C GLY A 68 -19.20 0.60 -7.81
N ASN A 69 -18.68 0.51 -6.59
CA ASN A 69 -19.15 1.30 -5.44
C ASN A 69 -18.58 2.71 -5.48
N TRP A 70 -19.10 3.52 -6.39
CA TRP A 70 -18.60 4.87 -6.68
C TRP A 70 -18.67 5.80 -5.48
N ASP A 71 -19.82 5.88 -4.81
CA ASP A 71 -20.01 6.78 -3.67
C ASP A 71 -19.09 6.38 -2.50
N GLY A 72 -18.98 5.08 -2.22
CA GLY A 72 -18.03 4.56 -1.22
C GLY A 72 -16.58 4.87 -1.57
N SER A 73 -16.19 4.78 -2.84
CA SER A 73 -14.82 5.05 -3.28
C SER A 73 -14.42 6.54 -3.12
N VAL A 74 -15.34 7.49 -3.38
CA VAL A 74 -15.09 8.93 -3.15
C VAL A 74 -14.88 9.21 -1.66
N ASP A 75 -15.67 8.58 -0.79
CA ASP A 75 -15.53 8.76 0.66
C ASP A 75 -14.25 8.12 1.20
N THR A 76 -13.84 6.96 0.67
CA THR A 76 -12.56 6.34 1.04
C THR A 76 -11.37 7.15 0.53
N LEU A 77 -11.44 7.73 -0.67
CA LEU A 77 -10.39 8.58 -1.23
C LEU A 77 -10.04 9.75 -0.29
N LYS A 78 -11.04 10.39 0.31
CA LYS A 78 -10.83 11.48 1.30
C LYS A 78 -10.09 10.99 2.55
N LYS A 79 -10.21 9.70 2.90
CA LYS A 79 -9.56 9.08 4.07
C LYS A 79 -8.12 8.64 3.79
N ILE A 80 -7.69 8.59 2.53
CA ILE A 80 -6.30 8.25 2.15
C ILE A 80 -5.33 9.35 2.62
N GLY A 81 -5.81 10.58 2.84
CA GLY A 81 -5.02 11.66 3.45
C GLY A 81 -4.02 12.29 2.50
N LEU A 82 -4.38 12.44 1.23
CA LEU A 82 -3.57 13.16 0.24
C LEU A 82 -3.44 14.63 0.64
N SER A 83 -2.22 15.17 0.62
CA SER A 83 -1.95 16.57 1.00
C SER A 83 -2.43 17.58 -0.04
N ASP A 84 -2.56 17.17 -1.30
CA ASP A 84 -3.00 18.01 -2.40
C ASP A 84 -4.49 17.81 -2.69
N GLU A 85 -5.27 18.85 -2.40
CA GLU A 85 -6.70 18.87 -2.64
C GLU A 85 -7.04 18.77 -4.14
N ASN A 86 -6.18 19.27 -5.02
CA ASN A 86 -6.40 19.19 -6.47
C ASN A 86 -6.34 17.75 -6.98
N ILE A 87 -5.45 16.92 -6.42
CA ILE A 87 -5.38 15.50 -6.74
C ILE A 87 -6.67 14.82 -6.29
N THR A 88 -7.13 15.12 -5.07
CA THR A 88 -8.37 14.56 -4.52
C THR A 88 -9.59 14.95 -5.37
N LYS A 89 -9.69 16.21 -5.79
CA LYS A 89 -10.75 16.72 -6.68
C LYS A 89 -10.71 16.04 -8.05
N SER A 90 -9.53 15.95 -8.66
CA SER A 90 -9.36 15.34 -9.99
C SER A 90 -9.71 13.85 -9.98
N ALA A 91 -9.25 13.11 -8.98
CA ALA A 91 -9.60 11.70 -8.81
C ALA A 91 -11.09 11.51 -8.52
N SER A 92 -11.69 12.35 -7.67
CA SER A 92 -13.14 12.32 -7.41
C SER A 92 -13.95 12.57 -8.69
N PHE A 93 -13.52 13.53 -9.51
CA PHE A 93 -14.14 13.80 -10.80
C PHE A 93 -14.09 12.57 -11.72
N MET A 94 -12.93 11.93 -11.87
CA MET A 94 -12.79 10.71 -12.68
C MET A 94 -13.71 9.59 -12.20
N ILE A 95 -13.84 9.39 -10.89
CA ILE A 95 -14.73 8.38 -10.31
C ILE A 95 -16.20 8.67 -10.65
N LEU A 96 -16.61 9.93 -10.51
CA LEU A 96 -17.99 10.35 -10.80
C LEU A 96 -18.31 10.33 -12.29
N GLU A 97 -17.32 10.58 -13.15
CA GLU A 97 -17.44 10.38 -14.59
C GLU A 97 -17.68 8.89 -14.91
N GLN A 98 -16.90 7.97 -14.31
CA GLN A 98 -17.15 6.54 -14.47
C GLN A 98 -18.53 6.15 -13.95
N LYS A 99 -18.98 6.69 -12.81
CA LYS A 99 -20.36 6.49 -12.33
C LYS A 99 -21.37 6.87 -13.41
N PHE A 100 -21.24 8.06 -13.99
CA PHE A 100 -22.15 8.56 -15.01
C PHE A 100 -22.17 7.71 -16.29
N LEU A 101 -21.00 7.24 -16.75
CA LEU A 101 -20.88 6.45 -17.98
C LEU A 101 -21.38 5.00 -17.87
N ASN A 102 -21.47 4.48 -16.64
CA ASN A 102 -21.97 3.12 -16.37
C ASN A 102 -23.46 3.07 -15.99
N PHE A 103 -24.17 4.20 -16.09
CA PHE A 103 -25.64 4.30 -16.05
C PHE A 103 -26.24 4.21 -17.45
#